data_AF-A0A0U2X666-F1
#
_entry.id   AF-A0A0U2X666-F1
#
_cell.length_a   1.000
_cell.length_b   1.000
_cell.length_c   1.000
_cell.angle_alpha   90.00
_cell.angle_beta   90.00
_cell.angle_gamma   90.00
#
_symmetry.space_group_name_H-M   'P 1'
#
loop_
_entity.id
_entity.type
_entity.pdbx_description
1 polymer ?
#
loop_
_entity_poly.entity_id
_entity_poly.type
_entity_poly.pdbx_seq_one_letter_code
_entity_poly.pdbx_strand_id
1 'polypeptide(L)'
;MDYIDTKDVAAELRNRLKSAFPGVKFSVRKGTGTASAWISVYWTDGPCSADVEELTRPMQGAQFNGMEDRYESTDNTVTVTVKGRKVTGKPLVDGINTHRGVSDEALKAAAVLWSEAHDGTEPPASGMLAACVVDGHVIQENWAPQQMWQIASDVVLPQRWAAAKEQAAAQAARPANSREQGEEGAEGLALQHTDEDGTTVTGTRLGDGAADVLKRHGFKWHRKNQYWYAPGSRDQQADTGFMDAVAADLRAENLTVTTAQPEPTPTA
;
A
#
# COMPACT_ATOMS: atom_id res chain seq x y z
N MET A 1 2.47 7.36 34.89
CA MET A 1 2.18 6.51 33.71
C MET A 1 1.66 7.45 32.65
N ASP A 2 2.32 7.54 31.50
CA ASP A 2 1.87 8.43 30.43
C ASP A 2 0.70 7.79 29.69
N TYR A 3 -0.35 8.58 29.45
CA TYR A 3 -1.53 8.17 28.70
C TYR A 3 -1.48 8.75 27.29
N ILE A 4 -1.92 7.98 26.31
CA ILE A 4 -1.96 8.37 24.90
C ILE A 4 -3.40 8.67 24.49
N ASP A 5 -3.63 9.88 23.98
CA ASP A 5 -4.95 10.33 23.52
C ASP A 5 -5.44 9.49 22.33
N THR A 6 -6.74 9.17 22.32
CA THR A 6 -7.42 8.41 21.26
C THR A 6 -7.13 8.93 19.86
N LYS A 7 -6.97 10.25 19.70
CA LYS A 7 -6.60 10.87 18.42
C LYS A 7 -5.24 10.39 17.92
N ASP A 8 -4.24 10.34 18.79
CA ASP A 8 -2.88 9.94 18.43
C ASP A 8 -2.82 8.42 18.21
N VAL A 9 -3.57 7.65 19.01
CA VAL A 9 -3.76 6.21 18.78
C VAL A 9 -4.42 5.95 17.42
N ALA A 10 -5.49 6.67 17.07
CA ALA A 10 -6.17 6.54 15.77
C ALA A 10 -5.27 6.93 14.59
N ALA A 11 -4.38 7.91 14.77
CA ALA A 11 -3.39 8.28 13.75
C ALA A 11 -2.37 7.17 13.53
N GLU A 12 -1.84 6.60 14.61
CA GLU A 12 -0.91 5.46 14.56
C GLU A 12 -1.58 4.21 13.97
N LEU A 13 -2.83 3.92 14.36
CA LEU A 13 -3.58 2.77 13.87
C LEU A 13 -3.74 2.82 12.35
N ARG A 14 -4.03 4.01 11.80
CA ARG A 14 -4.11 4.21 10.34
C ARG A 14 -2.79 3.87 9.65
N ASN A 15 -1.65 4.24 10.25
CA ASN A 15 -0.33 3.93 9.69
C ASN A 15 -0.04 2.43 9.74
N ARG A 16 -0.35 1.77 10.88
CA ARG A 16 -0.18 0.32 11.04
C ARG A 16 -1.03 -0.47 10.05
N LEU A 17 -2.30 -0.12 9.90
CA LEU A 17 -3.20 -0.76 8.92
C LEU A 17 -2.68 -0.59 7.49
N LYS A 18 -2.25 0.62 7.11
CA LYS A 18 -1.68 0.88 5.79
C LYS A 18 -0.41 0.06 5.51
N SER A 19 0.42 -0.14 6.54
CA SER A 19 1.66 -0.91 6.43
C SER A 19 1.40 -2.42 6.40
N ALA A 20 0.48 -2.92 7.22
CA ALA A 20 0.16 -4.34 7.34
C ALA A 20 -0.64 -4.85 6.13
N PHE A 21 -1.48 -3.99 5.55
CA PHE A 21 -2.42 -4.36 4.48
C PHE A 21 -2.27 -3.40 3.30
N PRO A 22 -1.15 -3.46 2.55
CA PRO A 22 -0.93 -2.61 1.40
C PRO A 22 -2.02 -2.85 0.34
N GLY A 23 -2.46 -1.77 -0.31
CA GLY A 23 -3.51 -1.83 -1.34
C GLY A 23 -4.95 -1.74 -0.81
N VAL A 24 -5.17 -1.90 0.51
CA VAL A 24 -6.51 -1.78 1.11
C VAL A 24 -6.71 -0.38 1.68
N LYS A 25 -7.87 0.22 1.38
CA LYS A 25 -8.24 1.56 1.85
C LYS A 25 -9.03 1.47 3.15
N PHE A 26 -8.38 1.81 4.27
CA PHE A 26 -9.05 1.91 5.56
C PHE A 26 -9.54 3.32 5.88
N SER A 27 -10.75 3.40 6.44
CA SER A 27 -11.28 4.60 7.09
C SER A 27 -11.25 4.41 8.61
N VAL A 28 -10.32 5.11 9.26
CA VAL A 28 -10.21 5.14 10.74
C VAL A 28 -10.82 6.44 11.25
N ARG A 29 -11.76 6.37 12.19
CA ARG A 29 -12.44 7.52 12.81
C ARG A 29 -12.55 7.31 14.32
N LYS A 30 -12.22 8.34 15.10
CA LYS A 30 -12.52 8.35 16.53
C LYS A 30 -13.93 8.89 16.77
N GLY A 31 -14.56 8.46 17.85
CA GLY A 31 -15.81 9.06 18.30
C GLY A 31 -15.62 10.46 18.89
N THR A 32 -16.74 11.07 19.27
CA THR A 32 -16.83 12.39 19.90
C THR A 32 -17.75 12.31 21.12
N GLY A 33 -17.70 13.33 21.99
CA GLY A 33 -18.50 13.34 23.22
C GLY A 33 -18.22 12.13 24.11
N THR A 34 -19.28 11.43 24.52
CA THR A 34 -19.22 10.22 25.36
C THR A 34 -18.52 9.05 24.67
N ALA A 35 -18.45 9.03 23.33
CA ALA A 35 -17.76 8.00 22.56
C ALA A 35 -16.31 8.39 22.19
N SER A 36 -15.74 9.44 22.81
CA SER A 36 -14.42 9.96 22.44
C SER A 36 -13.25 8.98 22.66
N ALA A 37 -13.44 7.96 23.50
CA ALA A 37 -12.51 6.85 23.72
C ALA A 37 -12.69 5.68 22.73
N TRP A 38 -13.60 5.78 21.77
CA TRP A 38 -13.86 4.72 20.79
C TRP A 38 -13.28 5.05 19.41
N ILE A 39 -12.88 4.02 18.67
CA ILE A 39 -12.45 4.13 17.27
C ILE A 39 -13.27 3.16 16.43
N SER A 40 -13.69 3.60 15.24
CA SER A 40 -14.28 2.75 14.21
C SER A 40 -13.35 2.66 13.00
N VAL A 41 -13.17 1.44 12.50
CA VAL A 41 -12.35 1.10 11.33
C VAL A 41 -13.26 0.47 10.29
N TYR A 42 -13.32 1.09 9.12
CA TYR A 42 -14.10 0.60 7.97
C TYR A 42 -13.19 0.29 6.79
N TRP A 43 -13.46 -0.81 6.10
CA TRP A 43 -12.86 -1.13 4.81
C TRP A 43 -13.82 -1.98 3.99
N THR A 44 -13.52 -2.15 2.71
CA THR A 44 -14.28 -3.03 1.81
C THR A 44 -13.36 -4.13 1.33
N ASP A 45 -13.87 -5.36 1.25
CA ASP A 45 -13.16 -6.56 0.83
C ASP A 45 -11.90 -6.80 1.68
N GLY A 46 -10.75 -7.07 1.05
CA GLY A 46 -9.44 -7.12 1.70
C GLY A 46 -9.31 -8.20 2.80
N PRO A 47 -8.51 -7.98 3.86
CA PRO A 47 -8.33 -8.94 4.94
C PRO A 47 -9.64 -9.22 5.68
N CYS A 48 -9.73 -10.40 6.31
CA CYS A 48 -10.87 -10.73 7.16
C CYS A 48 -10.85 -9.86 8.43
N SER A 49 -12.01 -9.73 9.09
CA SER A 49 -12.12 -8.91 10.31
C SER A 49 -11.21 -9.40 11.43
N ALA A 50 -10.99 -10.71 11.55
CA ALA A 50 -10.12 -11.29 12.56
C ALA A 50 -8.66 -10.82 12.41
N ASP A 51 -8.11 -10.82 11.18
CA ASP A 51 -6.75 -10.32 10.92
C ASP A 51 -6.60 -8.84 11.31
N VAL A 52 -7.64 -8.03 11.04
CA VAL A 52 -7.65 -6.60 11.39
C VAL A 52 -7.79 -6.41 12.89
N GLU A 53 -8.63 -7.20 13.56
CA GLU A 53 -8.83 -7.18 15.02
C GLU A 53 -7.59 -7.61 15.79
N GLU A 54 -6.83 -8.58 15.29
CA GLU A 54 -5.55 -8.97 15.87
C GLU A 54 -4.58 -7.78 15.89
N LEU A 55 -4.53 -7.01 14.80
CA LEU A 55 -3.69 -5.81 14.71
C LEU A 55 -4.18 -4.68 15.63
N THR A 56 -5.50 -4.52 15.82
CA THR A 56 -6.07 -3.41 16.60
C THR A 56 -6.12 -3.69 18.09
N ARG A 57 -6.26 -4.95 18.51
CA ARG A 57 -6.41 -5.35 19.93
C ARG A 57 -5.32 -4.78 20.85
N PRO A 58 -4.02 -4.79 20.51
CA PRO A 58 -2.96 -4.20 21.35
C PRO A 58 -3.06 -2.67 21.51
N MET A 59 -3.91 -2.00 20.74
CA MET A 59 -4.11 -0.55 20.81
C MET A 59 -5.28 -0.14 21.71
N GLN A 60 -6.02 -1.10 22.27
CA GLN A 60 -7.12 -0.88 23.22
C GLN A 60 -6.58 -0.82 24.65
N GLY A 61 -6.95 0.21 25.39
CA GLY A 61 -6.57 0.45 26.79
C GLY A 61 -7.57 -0.05 27.81
N ALA A 62 -8.76 -0.44 27.35
CA ALA A 62 -9.75 -1.16 28.15
C ALA A 62 -10.37 -2.30 27.34
N GLN A 63 -11.04 -3.21 28.04
CA GLN A 63 -11.87 -4.26 27.48
C GLN A 63 -13.09 -4.48 28.38
N PHE A 64 -14.21 -4.86 27.78
CA PHE A 64 -15.44 -5.13 28.53
C PHE A 64 -15.41 -6.56 29.11
N ASN A 65 -15.55 -6.68 30.44
CA ASN A 65 -15.75 -7.95 31.13
C ASN A 65 -17.26 -8.16 31.37
N GLY A 66 -17.86 -9.06 30.60
CA GLY A 66 -19.29 -9.37 30.70
C GLY A 66 -19.72 -10.13 31.96
N MET A 67 -18.79 -10.72 32.72
CA MET A 67 -19.12 -11.39 33.99
C MET A 67 -19.29 -10.38 35.14
N GLU A 68 -18.49 -9.31 35.13
CA GLU A 68 -18.54 -8.25 36.14
C GLU A 68 -19.31 -6.99 35.70
N ASP A 69 -19.83 -7.01 34.48
CA ASP A 69 -20.53 -5.90 33.82
C ASP A 69 -19.75 -4.56 33.91
N ARG A 70 -18.44 -4.62 33.64
CA ARG A 70 -17.56 -3.45 33.71
C ARG A 70 -16.45 -3.46 32.68
N TYR A 71 -15.88 -2.28 32.44
CA TYR A 71 -14.62 -2.15 31.70
C TYR A 71 -13.43 -2.35 32.63
N GLU A 72 -12.49 -3.15 32.16
CA GLU A 72 -11.20 -3.36 32.80
C GLU A 72 -10.10 -2.73 31.97
N SER A 73 -9.18 -2.03 32.62
CA SER A 73 -8.01 -1.51 31.92
C SER A 73 -7.11 -2.66 31.49
N THR A 74 -6.60 -2.59 30.27
CA THR A 74 -5.55 -3.48 29.81
C THR A 74 -4.18 -2.97 30.27
N ASP A 75 -3.19 -3.86 30.24
CA ASP A 75 -1.78 -3.47 30.40
C ASP A 75 -1.09 -3.13 29.07
N ASN A 76 -1.89 -2.88 28.03
CA ASN A 76 -1.37 -2.52 26.73
C ASN A 76 -0.66 -1.18 26.78
N THR A 77 0.43 -1.10 26.02
CA THR A 77 1.13 0.16 25.74
C THR A 77 1.27 0.34 24.25
N VAL A 78 1.11 1.58 23.80
CA VAL A 78 1.27 1.94 22.39
C VAL A 78 2.34 3.02 22.24
N THR A 79 3.22 2.84 21.27
CA THR A 79 4.13 3.89 20.81
C THR A 79 3.49 4.63 19.65
N VAL A 80 3.31 5.94 19.80
CA VAL A 80 2.74 6.84 18.78
C VAL A 80 3.71 7.97 18.43
N THR A 81 3.49 8.63 17.29
CA THR A 81 4.22 9.86 16.94
C THR A 81 3.37 11.08 17.27
N VAL A 82 3.76 11.86 18.27
CA VAL A 82 3.11 13.12 18.67
C VAL A 82 4.04 14.28 18.36
N LYS A 83 3.62 15.20 17.48
CA LYS A 83 4.42 16.38 17.07
C LYS A 83 5.86 16.01 16.65
N GLY A 84 6.03 14.90 15.93
CA GLY A 84 7.32 14.42 15.44
C GLY A 84 8.17 13.62 16.44
N ARG A 85 7.70 13.42 17.68
CA ARG A 85 8.40 12.63 18.70
C ARG A 85 7.69 11.31 18.97
N LYS A 86 8.45 10.25 19.21
CA LYS A 86 7.91 8.95 19.63
C LYS A 86 7.61 9.00 21.14
N VAL A 87 6.38 8.69 21.50
CA VAL A 87 5.90 8.63 22.89
C VAL A 87 5.26 7.28 23.11
N THR A 88 5.54 6.64 24.25
CA THR A 88 4.99 5.34 24.63
C THR A 88 4.18 5.48 25.91
N GLY A 89 2.98 4.93 25.93
CA GLY A 89 2.10 5.03 27.09
C GLY A 89 0.88 4.13 26.97
N LYS A 90 0.00 4.17 27.99
CA LYS A 90 -1.27 3.43 27.98
C LYS A 90 -2.27 4.15 27.05
N PRO A 91 -2.87 3.47 26.05
CA PRO A 91 -3.87 4.09 25.18
C PRO A 91 -5.15 4.42 25.97
N LEU A 92 -5.78 5.57 25.71
CA LEU A 92 -7.10 5.93 26.26
C LEU A 92 -8.25 5.44 25.37
N VAL A 93 -8.07 4.27 24.76
CA VAL A 93 -9.03 3.71 23.81
C VAL A 93 -9.81 2.59 24.48
N ASP A 94 -11.10 2.81 24.72
CA ASP A 94 -11.95 1.83 25.39
C ASP A 94 -12.39 0.70 24.47
N GLY A 95 -12.37 0.94 23.16
CA GLY A 95 -12.75 -0.05 22.16
C GLY A 95 -12.46 0.38 20.73
N ILE A 96 -12.22 -0.62 19.87
CA ILE A 96 -12.06 -0.43 18.43
C ILE A 96 -13.06 -1.33 17.70
N ASN A 97 -14.01 -0.74 16.98
CA ASN A 97 -14.99 -1.45 16.17
C ASN A 97 -14.49 -1.60 14.74
N THR A 98 -14.57 -2.80 14.21
CA THR A 98 -14.14 -3.18 12.86
C THR A 98 -15.36 -3.48 11.99
N HIS A 99 -15.37 -2.93 10.79
CA HIS A 99 -16.48 -3.09 9.84
C HIS A 99 -15.93 -3.37 8.44
N ARG A 100 -16.17 -4.59 7.97
CA ARG A 100 -15.84 -5.01 6.62
C ARG A 100 -17.09 -4.98 5.74
N GLY A 101 -17.09 -4.10 4.74
CA GLY A 101 -18.04 -4.15 3.64
C GLY A 101 -17.64 -5.21 2.62
N VAL A 102 -18.63 -5.74 1.90
CA VAL A 102 -18.44 -6.71 0.81
C VAL A 102 -18.87 -6.02 -0.48
N SER A 103 -18.02 -6.06 -1.51
CA SER A 103 -18.31 -5.48 -2.83
C SER A 103 -19.33 -6.30 -3.61
N ASP A 104 -19.99 -5.65 -4.57
CA ASP A 104 -20.92 -6.31 -5.50
C ASP A 104 -20.19 -7.39 -6.32
N GLU A 105 -18.92 -7.18 -6.68
CA GLU A 105 -18.11 -8.19 -7.37
C GLU A 105 -17.83 -9.42 -6.53
N ALA A 106 -17.70 -9.27 -5.21
CA ALA A 106 -17.57 -10.40 -4.29
C ALA A 106 -18.90 -11.13 -4.10
N LEU A 107 -20.02 -10.40 -4.00
CA LEU A 107 -21.36 -11.00 -3.95
C LEU A 107 -21.71 -11.77 -5.23
N LYS A 108 -21.36 -11.23 -6.41
CA LYS A 108 -21.54 -11.94 -7.69
C LYS A 108 -20.73 -13.23 -7.76
N ALA A 109 -19.47 -13.20 -7.30
CA ALA A 109 -18.66 -14.42 -7.23
C ALA A 109 -19.23 -15.43 -6.22
N ALA A 110 -19.77 -14.96 -5.11
CA ALA A 110 -20.45 -15.82 -4.14
C ALA A 110 -21.71 -16.47 -4.73
N ALA A 111 -22.49 -15.74 -5.51
CA ALA A 111 -23.65 -16.29 -6.22
C ALA A 111 -23.26 -17.39 -7.22
N VAL A 112 -22.12 -17.23 -7.92
CA VAL A 112 -21.59 -18.29 -8.80
C VAL A 112 -21.23 -19.54 -8.00
N LEU A 113 -20.47 -19.41 -6.91
CA LEU A 113 -20.10 -20.56 -6.07
C LEU A 113 -21.32 -21.24 -5.43
N TRP A 114 -22.31 -20.45 -5.01
CA TRP A 114 -23.58 -21.00 -4.53
C TRP A 114 -24.29 -21.78 -5.64
N SER A 115 -24.35 -21.23 -6.86
CA SER A 115 -24.99 -21.86 -8.00
C SER A 115 -24.32 -23.19 -8.37
N GLU A 116 -22.99 -23.23 -8.39
CA GLU A 116 -22.21 -24.46 -8.61
C GLU A 116 -22.51 -25.54 -7.56
N ALA A 117 -22.69 -25.14 -6.29
CA ALA A 117 -23.06 -26.08 -5.22
C ALA A 117 -24.53 -26.56 -5.30
N HIS A 118 -25.36 -25.96 -6.16
CA HIS A 118 -26.78 -26.26 -6.35
C HIS A 118 -27.09 -26.58 -7.82
N ASP A 119 -26.22 -27.35 -8.47
CA ASP A 119 -26.40 -27.88 -9.83
C ASP A 119 -26.69 -26.79 -10.90
N GLY A 120 -26.11 -25.60 -10.74
CA GLY A 120 -26.27 -24.48 -11.67
C GLY A 120 -27.55 -23.66 -11.47
N THR A 121 -28.25 -23.84 -10.35
CA THR A 121 -29.44 -23.06 -10.01
C THR A 121 -29.05 -21.63 -9.62
N GLU A 122 -29.81 -20.62 -10.06
CA GLU A 122 -29.57 -19.24 -9.64
C GLU A 122 -30.05 -19.03 -8.19
N PRO A 123 -29.26 -18.36 -7.31
CA PRO A 123 -29.68 -18.11 -5.95
C PRO A 123 -30.95 -17.23 -5.92
N PRO A 124 -31.97 -17.59 -5.14
CA PRO A 124 -33.18 -16.80 -5.06
C PRO A 124 -32.90 -15.45 -4.39
N ALA A 125 -33.63 -14.40 -4.80
CA ALA A 125 -33.47 -13.06 -4.22
C ALA A 125 -34.00 -12.94 -2.77
N SER A 126 -34.82 -13.91 -2.32
CA SER A 126 -35.43 -13.92 -1.00
C SER A 126 -35.75 -15.34 -0.54
N GLY A 127 -36.15 -15.48 0.72
CA GLY A 127 -36.46 -16.76 1.35
C GLY A 127 -35.29 -17.30 2.17
N MET A 128 -35.61 -18.26 3.04
CA MET A 128 -34.62 -18.97 3.84
C MET A 128 -33.95 -20.04 2.99
N LEU A 129 -32.62 -20.08 3.03
CA LEU A 129 -31.81 -21.11 2.40
C LEU A 129 -31.23 -22.01 3.47
N ALA A 130 -31.34 -23.32 3.27
CA ALA A 130 -30.74 -24.31 4.15
C ALA A 130 -29.21 -24.16 4.18
N ALA A 131 -28.59 -24.67 5.23
CA ALA A 131 -27.14 -24.77 5.30
C ALA A 131 -26.59 -25.62 4.13
N CYS A 132 -25.46 -25.21 3.56
CA CYS A 132 -24.82 -25.89 2.44
C CYS A 132 -23.29 -25.89 2.61
N VAL A 133 -22.58 -26.66 1.78
CA VAL A 133 -21.12 -26.67 1.75
C VAL A 133 -20.66 -26.03 0.45
N VAL A 134 -19.85 -24.98 0.56
CA VAL A 134 -19.27 -24.28 -0.59
C VAL A 134 -17.76 -24.30 -0.43
N ASP A 135 -17.07 -24.95 -1.37
CA ASP A 135 -15.61 -25.09 -1.37
C ASP A 135 -15.03 -25.52 -0.01
N GLY A 136 -15.62 -26.57 0.58
CA GLY A 136 -15.24 -27.12 1.88
C GLY A 136 -15.68 -26.31 3.11
N HIS A 137 -16.32 -25.15 2.94
CA HIS A 137 -16.81 -24.32 4.04
C HIS A 137 -18.29 -24.60 4.31
N VAL A 138 -18.66 -24.78 5.58
CA VAL A 138 -20.06 -24.94 5.98
C VAL A 138 -20.71 -23.55 6.08
N ILE A 139 -21.59 -23.25 5.15
CA ILE A 139 -22.37 -22.03 5.11
C ILE A 139 -23.67 -22.27 5.87
N GLN A 140 -23.94 -21.46 6.89
CA GLN A 140 -25.09 -21.67 7.75
C GLN A 140 -26.40 -21.33 7.05
N GLU A 141 -27.49 -21.91 7.57
CA GLU A 141 -28.85 -21.54 7.19
C GLU A 141 -29.03 -20.03 7.38
N ASN A 142 -29.53 -19.35 6.36
CA ASN A 142 -29.80 -17.93 6.43
C ASN A 142 -30.73 -17.47 5.31
N TRP A 143 -31.20 -16.23 5.41
CA TRP A 143 -31.89 -15.56 4.32
C TRP A 143 -30.97 -15.43 3.11
N ALA A 144 -31.52 -15.62 1.91
CA ALA A 144 -30.72 -15.74 0.69
C ALA A 144 -29.67 -14.63 0.49
N PRO A 145 -29.97 -13.32 0.64
CA PRO A 145 -28.96 -12.27 0.53
C PRO A 145 -27.84 -12.39 1.57
N GLN A 146 -28.19 -12.78 2.80
CA GLN A 146 -27.23 -12.94 3.89
C GLN A 146 -26.39 -14.21 3.73
N GLN A 147 -26.94 -15.26 3.11
CA GLN A 147 -26.17 -16.45 2.76
C GLN A 147 -25.14 -16.14 1.66
N MET A 148 -25.50 -15.33 0.65
CA MET A 148 -24.52 -14.84 -0.33
C MET A 148 -23.43 -13.99 0.32
N TRP A 149 -23.79 -13.14 1.29
CA TRP A 149 -22.81 -12.37 2.06
C TRP A 149 -21.86 -13.27 2.86
N GLN A 150 -22.35 -14.35 3.49
CA GLN A 150 -21.50 -15.32 4.19
C GLN A 150 -20.51 -15.98 3.24
N ILE A 151 -20.97 -16.48 2.09
CA ILE A 151 -20.10 -17.09 1.08
C ILE A 151 -19.05 -16.09 0.60
N ALA A 152 -19.44 -14.84 0.34
CA ALA A 152 -18.51 -13.80 -0.05
C ALA A 152 -17.46 -13.52 1.04
N SER A 153 -17.91 -13.37 2.29
CA SER A 153 -17.09 -13.05 3.45
C SER A 153 -16.09 -14.14 3.80
N ASP A 154 -16.55 -15.40 3.76
CA ASP A 154 -15.88 -16.53 4.39
C ASP A 154 -15.13 -17.41 3.38
N VAL A 155 -15.52 -17.36 2.10
CA VAL A 155 -14.89 -18.16 1.02
C VAL A 155 -14.22 -17.24 0.01
N VAL A 156 -15.00 -16.43 -0.70
CA VAL A 156 -14.50 -15.65 -1.86
C VAL A 156 -13.39 -14.68 -1.46
N LEU A 157 -13.65 -13.84 -0.46
CA LEU A 157 -12.73 -12.78 -0.11
C LEU A 157 -11.44 -13.30 0.56
N PRO A 158 -11.47 -14.29 1.48
CA PRO A 158 -10.26 -14.90 2.01
C PRO A 158 -9.38 -15.51 0.93
N GLN A 159 -9.97 -16.19 -0.06
CA GLN A 159 -9.22 -16.73 -1.21
C GLN A 159 -8.58 -15.63 -2.05
N ARG A 160 -9.35 -14.60 -2.41
CA ARG A 160 -8.82 -13.43 -3.14
C ARG A 160 -7.67 -12.76 -2.37
N TRP A 161 -7.81 -12.64 -1.05
CA TRP A 161 -6.78 -12.05 -0.20
C TRP A 161 -5.53 -12.93 -0.10
N ALA A 162 -5.68 -14.24 0.02
CA ALA A 162 -4.57 -15.19 0.00
C ALA A 162 -3.80 -15.10 -1.33
N ALA A 163 -4.52 -15.12 -2.46
CA ALA A 163 -3.92 -14.95 -3.79
C ALA A 163 -3.21 -13.60 -3.94
N ALA A 164 -3.79 -12.50 -3.44
CA ALA A 164 -3.16 -11.18 -3.47
C ALA A 164 -1.87 -11.14 -2.63
N LYS A 165 -1.86 -11.78 -1.45
CA LYS A 165 -0.65 -11.90 -0.61
C LYS A 165 0.44 -12.72 -1.30
N GLU A 166 0.07 -13.83 -1.93
CA GLU A 166 1.00 -14.67 -2.67
C GLU A 166 1.59 -13.92 -3.87
N GLN A 167 0.77 -13.19 -4.63
CA GLN A 167 1.23 -12.34 -5.72
C GLN A 167 2.15 -11.22 -5.23
N ALA A 168 1.83 -10.58 -4.11
CA ALA A 168 2.68 -9.55 -3.51
C ALA A 168 4.02 -10.14 -3.03
N ALA A 169 4.01 -11.32 -2.41
CA ALA A 169 5.20 -12.03 -1.98
C ALA A 169 6.05 -12.48 -3.18
N ALA A 170 5.43 -12.99 -4.24
CA ALA A 170 6.09 -13.34 -5.49
C ALA A 170 6.71 -12.12 -6.17
N GLN A 171 6.02 -10.97 -6.16
CA GLN A 171 6.54 -9.71 -6.69
C GLN A 171 7.72 -9.18 -5.84
N ALA A 172 7.67 -9.34 -4.52
CA ALA A 172 8.75 -8.94 -3.60
C ALA A 172 9.96 -9.89 -3.65
N ALA A 173 9.73 -11.20 -3.86
CA ALA A 173 10.76 -12.22 -4.01
C ALA A 173 11.36 -12.26 -5.43
N ARG A 174 10.71 -11.60 -6.40
CA ARG A 174 11.21 -11.47 -7.76
C ARG A 174 12.57 -10.74 -7.70
N PRO A 175 13.68 -11.38 -8.12
CA PRO A 175 14.99 -10.74 -8.04
C PRO A 175 14.96 -9.43 -8.83
N ALA A 176 15.58 -8.39 -8.27
CA ALA A 176 15.67 -7.06 -8.86
C ALA A 176 16.17 -7.08 -10.32
N ASN A 177 16.90 -8.13 -10.73
CA ASN A 177 17.43 -8.34 -12.09
C ASN A 177 16.42 -8.88 -13.12
N SER A 178 15.16 -9.15 -12.78
CA SER A 178 14.19 -9.69 -13.75
C SER A 178 13.31 -8.63 -14.42
N ARG A 179 13.59 -7.35 -14.16
CA ARG A 179 13.18 -6.22 -15.02
C ARG A 179 14.24 -5.85 -16.06
N GLU A 180 15.41 -6.49 -16.02
CA GLU A 180 16.50 -6.33 -17.00
C GLU A 180 16.68 -7.66 -17.76
N GLN A 181 15.66 -8.05 -18.52
CA GLN A 181 15.86 -8.94 -19.67
C GLN A 181 15.24 -8.25 -20.88
N GLY A 182 15.94 -7.20 -21.26
CA GLY A 182 15.74 -6.34 -22.40
C GLY A 182 16.93 -5.39 -22.40
N GLU A 183 18.02 -5.85 -23.01
CA GLU A 183 19.29 -5.16 -23.27
C GLU A 183 20.33 -5.12 -22.13
N GLU A 184 21.36 -5.95 -22.31
CA GLU A 184 22.65 -5.89 -21.60
C GLU A 184 23.39 -4.57 -21.89
N GLY A 185 23.79 -3.86 -20.83
CA GLY A 185 24.71 -2.72 -20.82
C GLY A 185 24.05 -1.44 -20.27
N ALA A 186 24.39 -0.86 -19.12
CA ALA A 186 25.69 -0.69 -18.51
C ALA A 186 25.53 -0.32 -17.02
N GLU A 187 26.41 -0.82 -16.15
CA GLU A 187 26.62 -0.23 -14.82
C GLU A 187 27.18 1.19 -14.99
N GLY A 188 26.31 2.19 -15.09
CA GLY A 188 26.72 3.58 -15.26
C GLY A 188 25.56 4.57 -15.22
N LEU A 189 25.90 5.82 -14.97
CA LEU A 189 25.02 6.97 -15.13
C LEU A 189 24.69 7.15 -16.60
N ALA A 190 23.40 7.26 -16.94
CA ALA A 190 22.99 7.57 -18.30
C ALA A 190 22.73 9.07 -18.40
N LEU A 191 23.58 9.79 -19.15
CA LEU A 191 23.37 11.18 -19.53
C LEU A 191 22.75 11.20 -20.93
N GLN A 192 21.50 11.61 -21.03
CA GLN A 192 20.72 11.58 -22.26
C GLN A 192 20.16 12.96 -22.55
N HIS A 193 19.87 13.25 -23.81
CA HIS A 193 19.13 14.45 -24.19
C HIS A 193 18.00 14.05 -25.13
N THR A 194 16.78 14.52 -24.92
CA THR A 194 15.68 14.37 -25.90
C THR A 194 14.97 15.70 -26.07
N ASP A 195 14.32 15.92 -27.21
CA ASP A 195 13.58 17.18 -27.43
C ASP A 195 12.47 17.35 -26.36
N GLU A 196 11.80 16.25 -25.98
CA GLU A 196 10.72 16.24 -24.99
C GLU A 196 11.21 16.46 -23.54
N ASP A 197 12.27 15.75 -23.12
CA ASP A 197 12.72 15.77 -21.72
C ASP A 197 13.88 16.74 -21.46
N GLY A 198 14.58 17.17 -22.51
CA GLY A 198 15.82 17.92 -22.45
C GLY A 198 16.99 17.04 -22.00
N THR A 199 18.06 17.66 -21.52
CA THR A 199 19.21 16.93 -20.97
C THR A 199 18.88 16.37 -19.59
N THR A 200 18.91 15.05 -19.44
CA THR A 200 18.60 14.32 -18.21
C THR A 200 19.71 13.35 -17.81
N VAL A 201 19.83 13.11 -16.50
CA VAL A 201 20.72 12.09 -15.94
C VAL A 201 19.94 11.14 -15.06
N THR A 202 20.06 9.85 -15.35
CA THR A 202 19.47 8.74 -14.59
C THR A 202 20.56 7.78 -14.09
N GLY A 203 20.20 6.92 -13.13
CA GLY A 203 21.14 5.93 -12.55
C GLY A 203 21.96 6.43 -11.34
N THR A 204 21.80 7.69 -10.91
CA THR A 204 22.48 8.21 -9.70
C THR A 204 21.98 7.55 -8.41
N ARG A 205 22.88 7.23 -7.48
CA ARG A 205 22.60 6.67 -6.15
C ARG A 205 22.85 7.70 -5.04
N LEU A 206 22.21 7.54 -3.89
CA LEU A 206 22.47 8.42 -2.76
C LEU A 206 23.91 8.22 -2.27
N GLY A 207 24.71 9.29 -2.29
CA GLY A 207 26.10 9.28 -1.80
C GLY A 207 27.14 8.84 -2.82
N ASP A 208 26.79 8.76 -4.11
CA ASP A 208 27.71 8.44 -5.21
C ASP A 208 28.58 9.62 -5.69
N GLY A 209 28.37 10.84 -5.15
CA GLY A 209 29.08 12.05 -5.58
C GLY A 209 28.49 12.75 -6.81
N ALA A 210 27.60 12.10 -7.57
CA ALA A 210 27.00 12.68 -8.78
C ALA A 210 26.18 13.93 -8.48
N ALA A 211 25.50 13.96 -7.32
CA ALA A 211 24.63 15.06 -6.93
C ALA A 211 25.37 16.41 -6.84
N ASP A 212 26.64 16.43 -6.43
CA ASP A 212 27.41 17.68 -6.29
C ASP A 212 27.94 18.17 -7.64
N VAL A 213 28.35 17.24 -8.52
CA VAL A 213 28.71 17.55 -9.91
C VAL A 213 27.50 18.10 -10.68
N LEU A 214 26.36 17.41 -10.62
CA LEU A 214 25.16 17.79 -11.37
C LEU A 214 24.60 19.14 -10.93
N LYS A 215 24.63 19.46 -9.62
CA LYS A 215 24.24 20.78 -9.12
C LYS A 215 25.18 21.89 -9.61
N ARG A 216 26.49 21.63 -9.72
CA ARG A 216 27.47 22.60 -10.25
C ARG A 216 27.17 22.97 -11.70
N HIS A 217 26.71 21.99 -12.48
CA HIS A 217 26.23 22.16 -13.86
C HIS A 217 24.77 22.64 -13.97
N GLY A 218 24.12 22.98 -12.85
CA GLY A 218 22.79 23.57 -12.84
C GLY A 218 21.61 22.59 -12.98
N PHE A 219 21.85 21.28 -12.88
CA PHE A 219 20.77 20.28 -12.91
C PHE A 219 19.88 20.39 -11.66
N LYS A 220 18.60 20.07 -11.85
CA LYS A 220 17.59 20.00 -10.79
C LYS A 220 17.09 18.57 -10.63
N TRP A 221 16.80 18.20 -9.38
CA TRP A 221 16.29 16.87 -9.04
C TRP A 221 14.78 16.80 -9.18
N HIS A 222 14.29 15.86 -9.98
CA HIS A 222 12.86 15.59 -10.13
C HIS A 222 12.40 14.48 -9.17
N ARG A 223 11.88 14.87 -8.01
CA ARG A 223 11.59 13.96 -6.87
C ARG A 223 10.63 12.80 -7.18
N LYS A 224 9.65 12.99 -8.07
CA LYS A 224 8.60 11.98 -8.33
C LYS A 224 9.08 10.85 -9.24
N ASN A 225 9.89 11.19 -10.23
CA ASN A 225 10.39 10.25 -11.25
C ASN A 225 11.88 9.92 -11.06
N GLN A 226 12.50 10.50 -10.03
CA GLN A 226 13.87 10.20 -9.57
C GLN A 226 14.97 10.34 -10.63
N TYR A 227 14.98 11.46 -11.34
CA TYR A 227 16.04 11.80 -12.31
C TYR A 227 16.49 13.26 -12.15
N TRP A 228 17.66 13.57 -12.69
CA TRP A 228 18.16 14.94 -12.81
C TRP A 228 17.85 15.50 -14.18
N TYR A 229 17.47 16.78 -14.25
CA TYR A 229 17.23 17.47 -15.52
C TYR A 229 17.91 18.83 -15.56
N ALA A 230 18.42 19.22 -16.73
CA ALA A 230 18.95 20.55 -16.99
C ALA A 230 17.80 21.51 -17.35
N PRO A 231 17.50 22.52 -16.52
CA PRO A 231 16.41 23.45 -16.81
C PRO A 231 16.67 24.23 -18.10
N GLY A 232 15.63 24.41 -18.91
CA GLY A 232 15.73 25.19 -20.16
C GLY A 232 16.42 24.46 -21.30
N SER A 233 16.59 23.14 -21.22
CA SER A 233 17.15 22.30 -22.31
C SER A 233 16.09 21.57 -23.15
N ARG A 234 14.80 21.65 -22.77
CA ARG A 234 13.69 21.09 -23.54
C ARG A 234 13.42 21.91 -24.79
N ASP A 235 12.92 21.26 -25.83
CA ASP A 235 12.63 21.86 -27.13
C ASP A 235 13.85 22.57 -27.77
N GLN A 236 15.06 22.18 -27.35
CA GLN A 236 16.33 22.68 -27.87
C GLN A 236 17.13 21.52 -28.42
N GLN A 237 18.02 21.81 -29.37
CA GLN A 237 18.95 20.81 -29.88
C GLN A 237 20.00 20.48 -28.80
N ALA A 238 20.46 19.23 -28.78
CA ALA A 238 21.44 18.76 -27.81
C ALA A 238 22.71 19.64 -27.79
N ASP A 239 22.97 20.29 -26.66
CA ASP A 239 24.23 21.01 -26.43
C ASP A 239 25.33 19.98 -26.09
N THR A 240 26.02 19.54 -27.14
CA THR A 240 27.11 18.56 -27.08
C THR A 240 28.25 19.01 -26.17
N GLY A 241 28.63 20.28 -26.23
CA GLY A 241 29.69 20.84 -25.38
C GLY A 241 29.33 20.81 -23.90
N PHE A 242 28.08 21.14 -23.56
CA PHE A 242 27.58 21.02 -22.20
C PHE A 242 27.53 19.56 -21.73
N MET A 243 26.99 18.64 -22.54
CA MET A 243 26.91 17.22 -22.19
C MET A 243 28.29 16.59 -22.00
N ASP A 244 29.26 16.92 -22.85
CA ASP A 244 30.63 16.42 -22.75
C ASP A 244 31.34 16.92 -21.48
N ALA A 245 31.14 18.19 -21.12
CA ALA A 245 31.68 18.76 -19.89
C ALA A 245 31.09 18.09 -18.63
N VAL A 246 29.78 17.86 -18.61
CA VAL A 246 29.10 17.14 -17.52
C VAL A 246 29.61 15.70 -17.42
N ALA A 247 29.73 15.00 -18.55
CA ALA A 247 30.20 13.62 -18.57
C ALA A 247 31.68 13.51 -18.13
N ALA A 248 32.53 14.48 -18.50
CA ALA A 248 33.92 14.52 -18.06
C ALA A 248 34.04 14.71 -16.55
N ASP A 249 33.29 15.65 -15.96
CA ASP A 249 33.30 15.90 -14.52
C ASP A 249 32.74 14.72 -13.71
N LEU A 250 31.70 14.04 -14.22
CA LEU A 250 31.17 12.84 -13.58
C LEU A 250 32.20 11.70 -13.62
N ARG A 251 32.89 11.50 -14.75
CA ARG A 251 33.96 10.50 -14.86
C ARG A 251 35.16 10.81 -13.95
N ALA A 252 35.44 12.09 -13.70
CA ALA A 252 36.51 12.51 -12.78
C ALA A 252 36.23 12.10 -11.31
N GLU A 253 34.97 11.93 -10.93
CA GLU A 253 34.55 11.38 -9.63
C GLU A 253 34.51 9.83 -9.62
N ASN A 254 35.14 9.17 -10.60
CA ASN A 254 35.14 7.71 -10.82
C ASN A 254 33.73 7.12 -11.09
N LEU A 255 32.83 7.91 -11.68
CA LEU A 255 31.51 7.43 -12.09
C LEU A 255 31.53 6.99 -13.55
N THR A 256 31.07 5.76 -13.83
CA THR A 256 30.87 5.29 -15.20
C THR A 256 29.70 6.06 -15.81
N VAL A 257 29.90 6.74 -16.94
CA VAL A 257 28.86 7.56 -17.60
C VAL A 257 28.72 7.17 -19.06
N THR A 258 27.50 6.77 -19.44
CA THR A 258 27.08 6.52 -20.82
C THR A 258 26.31 7.73 -21.34
N THR A 259 26.78 8.32 -22.43
CA THR A 259 26.10 9.42 -23.11
C THR A 259 25.31 8.89 -24.29
N ALA A 260 24.01 9.14 -24.34
CA ALA A 260 23.17 8.79 -25.49
C ALA A 260 22.48 10.03 -26.06
N GLN A 261 22.52 10.18 -27.38
CA GLN A 261 21.82 11.23 -28.11
C GLN A 261 20.78 10.58 -29.01
N PRO A 262 19.63 11.22 -29.26
CA PRO A 262 18.67 10.78 -30.25
C PRO A 262 19.35 10.86 -31.61
N GLU A 263 19.07 9.86 -32.43
CA GLU A 263 19.57 9.76 -33.80
C GLU A 263 19.29 11.09 -34.53
N PRO A 264 20.29 11.70 -35.19
CA PRO A 264 20.04 12.93 -35.94
C PRO A 264 18.98 12.63 -37.01
N THR A 265 17.88 13.38 -36.99
CA THR A 265 16.85 13.29 -38.03
C THR A 265 17.53 13.39 -39.40
N PRO A 266 17.41 12.39 -40.29
CA PRO A 266 18.05 12.46 -41.59
C PRO A 266 17.47 13.66 -42.36
N THR A 267 18.31 14.65 -42.61
CA THR A 267 18.01 15.78 -43.48
C THR A 267 17.63 15.24 -44.87
N ALA A 268 16.43 15.60 -45.33
CA ALA A 268 15.93 15.30 -46.68
C ALA A 268 16.78 15.97 -47.78
#